data_AF-A0A3Q7F265-F1
#
_entry.id   AF-A0A3Q7F265-F1
#
_cell.length_a   1.000
_cell.length_b   1.000
_cell.length_c   1.000
_cell.angle_alpha   90.00
_cell.angle_beta   90.00
_cell.angle_gamma   90.00
#
_symmetry.space_group_name_H-M   'P 1'
#
loop_
_entity.id
_entity.type
_entity.pdbx_description
1 polymer ?
#
loop_
_entity_poly.entity_id
_entity_poly.type
_entity_poly.pdbx_seq_one_letter_code
_entity_poly.pdbx_strand_id
1 'polypeptide(L)'
;MASSTVNRWLRPEVYPLFAAVGVAVGICGFQLIRNVCINPEVRVNKENRAAGVLENFSEGEKYAEHGLRKFVRNRSPEIMPSINGFFSDPK
;
A
#
# COMPACT_ATOMS: atom_id res chain seq x y z
N MET A 1 -0.44 36.68 -1.91
CA MET A 1 -0.96 36.64 -0.52
C MET A 1 -1.99 35.52 -0.45
N ALA A 2 -1.73 34.45 0.32
CA ALA A 2 -2.73 33.39 0.49
C ALA A 2 -4.00 33.98 1.12
N SER A 3 -5.17 33.49 0.70
CA SER A 3 -6.47 33.95 1.22
C SER A 3 -6.54 33.78 2.75
N SER A 4 -7.25 34.67 3.44
CA SER A 4 -7.39 34.65 4.92
C SER A 4 -7.87 33.29 5.45
N THR A 5 -8.67 32.57 4.64
CA THR A 5 -9.12 31.21 4.93
C THR A 5 -7.96 30.19 4.91
N VAL A 6 -7.04 30.31 3.96
CA VAL A 6 -5.90 29.38 3.80
C VAL A 6 -4.95 29.49 4.98
N ASN A 7 -4.63 30.71 5.41
CA ASN A 7 -3.79 30.94 6.61
C ASN A 7 -4.46 30.48 7.91
N ARG A 8 -5.79 30.35 7.95
CA ARG A 8 -6.50 29.81 9.12
C ARG A 8 -6.32 28.30 9.25
N TRP A 9 -6.23 27.58 8.13
CA TRP A 9 -6.18 26.11 8.09
C TRP A 9 -4.77 25.54 7.92
N LEU A 10 -3.86 26.26 7.25
CA LEU A 10 -2.45 25.85 7.09
C LEU A 10 -1.60 26.42 8.22
N ARG A 11 -1.78 25.87 9.42
CA ARG A 11 -0.91 26.15 10.56
C ARG A 11 -0.02 24.93 10.88
N PRO A 12 1.20 25.13 11.39
CA PRO A 12 2.13 24.05 11.70
C PRO A 12 1.52 22.97 12.62
N GLU A 13 0.64 23.36 13.53
CA GLU A 13 -0.02 22.46 14.48
C GLU A 13 -0.96 21.46 13.79
N VAL A 14 -1.41 21.75 12.57
CA VAL A 14 -2.33 20.90 11.80
C VAL A 14 -1.58 19.95 10.87
N TYR A 15 -0.29 20.16 10.63
CA TYR A 15 0.50 19.29 9.73
C TYR A 15 0.53 17.81 10.17
N PRO A 16 0.64 17.47 11.47
CA PRO A 16 0.53 16.07 11.90
C PRO A 16 -0.84 15.45 11.60
N LEU A 17 -1.93 16.23 11.72
CA LEU A 17 -3.28 15.79 11.36
C LEU A 17 -3.40 15.56 9.85
N PHE A 18 -2.87 16.46 9.03
CA PHE A 18 -2.84 16.27 7.57
C PHE A 18 -1.99 15.07 7.16
N ALA A 19 -0.88 14.80 7.85
CA ALA A 19 -0.08 13.61 7.60
C ALA A 19 -0.88 12.34 7.88
N ALA A 20 -1.54 12.24 9.04
CA ALA A 20 -2.34 11.07 9.40
C ALA A 20 -3.52 10.83 8.43
N VAL A 21 -4.31 11.88 8.15
CA VAL A 21 -5.46 11.77 7.22
C VAL A 21 -4.99 11.51 5.79
N GLY A 22 -3.93 12.18 5.35
CA GLY A 22 -3.34 11.98 4.03
C GLY A 22 -2.83 10.56 3.83
N VAL A 23 -2.18 9.98 4.84
CA VAL A 23 -1.75 8.57 4.81
C VAL A 23 -2.97 7.63 4.73
N ALA A 24 -4.00 7.84 5.54
CA ALA A 24 -5.20 7.00 5.53
C ALA A 24 -5.91 7.02 4.16
N VAL A 25 -6.17 8.21 3.63
CA VAL A 25 -6.79 8.38 2.29
C VAL A 25 -5.88 7.81 1.21
N GLY A 26 -4.57 8.04 1.32
CA GLY A 26 -3.57 7.50 0.39
C GLY A 26 -3.56 5.98 0.34
N ILE A 27 -3.64 5.30 1.49
CA ILE A 27 -3.71 3.83 1.56
C ILE A 27 -5.00 3.31 0.92
N CYS A 28 -6.13 3.94 1.20
CA CYS A 28 -7.41 3.58 0.57
C CYS A 28 -7.34 3.74 -0.96
N GLY A 29 -6.82 4.88 -1.44
CA GLY A 29 -6.66 5.13 -2.86
C GLY A 29 -5.70 4.17 -3.53
N PHE A 30 -4.55 3.89 -2.91
CA PHE A 30 -3.59 2.90 -3.39
C PHE A 30 -4.23 1.52 -3.53
N GLN A 31 -5.00 1.08 -2.54
CA GLN A 31 -5.67 -0.22 -2.57
C GLN A 31 -6.71 -0.31 -3.68
N LEU A 32 -7.48 0.76 -3.93
CA LEU A 32 -8.44 0.82 -5.03
C LEU A 32 -7.75 0.75 -6.39
N ILE A 33 -6.72 1.57 -6.62
CA ILE A 33 -5.96 1.58 -7.87
C ILE A 33 -5.35 0.21 -8.12
N ARG A 34 -4.75 -0.39 -7.09
CA ARG A 34 -4.22 -1.76 -7.16
C ARG A 34 -5.30 -2.75 -7.60
N ASN A 35 -6.47 -2.71 -6.97
CA ASN A 35 -7.55 -3.64 -7.28
C ASN A 35 -8.12 -3.45 -8.69
N VAL A 36 -8.10 -2.23 -9.23
CA VAL A 36 -8.56 -1.95 -10.59
C VAL A 36 -7.52 -2.33 -11.65
N CYS A 37 -6.24 -2.15 -11.37
CA CYS A 37 -5.18 -2.29 -12.37
C CYS A 37 -4.49 -3.67 -12.42
N ILE A 38 -4.47 -4.42 -11.32
CA ILE A 38 -3.71 -5.68 -11.25
C ILE A 38 -4.50 -6.86 -10.67
N ASN A 39 -5.79 -6.69 -10.37
CA ASN A 39 -6.62 -7.82 -10.00
C ASN A 39 -7.00 -8.59 -11.27
N PRO A 40 -6.61 -9.87 -11.41
CA PRO A 40 -6.85 -10.64 -12.62
C PRO A 40 -8.34 -10.79 -12.95
N GLU A 41 -9.22 -10.68 -11.96
CA GLU A 41 -10.68 -10.80 -12.16
C GLU A 41 -11.33 -9.49 -12.65
N VAL A 42 -10.66 -8.35 -12.51
CA VAL A 42 -11.24 -7.05 -12.82
C VAL A 42 -11.00 -6.69 -14.29
N ARG A 43 -12.06 -6.71 -15.08
CA ARG A 43 -12.02 -6.48 -16.52
C ARG A 43 -12.46 -5.06 -16.87
N VAL A 44 -11.51 -4.14 -17.01
CA VAL A 44 -11.79 -2.75 -17.42
C VAL A 44 -11.77 -2.57 -18.95
N ASN A 45 -10.81 -3.20 -19.63
CA ASN A 45 -10.69 -3.14 -21.08
C ASN A 45 -11.75 -4.03 -21.78
N LYS A 46 -12.26 -3.58 -22.93
CA LYS A 46 -13.28 -4.29 -23.72
C LYS A 46 -12.76 -5.63 -24.24
N GLU A 47 -11.50 -5.69 -24.65
CA GLU A 47 -10.84 -6.91 -25.16
C GLU A 47 -10.84 -8.03 -24.10
N ASN A 48 -10.43 -7.71 -22.87
CA ASN A 48 -10.41 -8.67 -21.75
C ASN A 48 -11.80 -9.12 -21.31
N ARG A 49 -12.86 -8.33 -21.56
CA ARG A 49 -14.25 -8.76 -21.33
C ARG A 49 -14.75 -9.73 -22.38
N ALA A 50 -14.27 -9.60 -23.62
CA ALA A 50 -14.64 -10.49 -24.73
C ALA A 50 -13.91 -11.84 -24.65
N ALA A 51 -12.77 -11.90 -23.97
CA ALA A 51 -12.06 -13.15 -23.69
C ALA A 51 -12.89 -14.04 -22.75
N GLY A 52 -13.39 -15.18 -23.26
CA GLY A 52 -14.22 -16.12 -22.52
C GLY A 52 -13.47 -16.93 -21.45
N VAL A 53 -12.17 -17.16 -21.64
CA VAL A 53 -11.27 -17.84 -20.68
C VAL A 53 -10.03 -16.98 -20.50
N LEU A 54 -9.61 -16.77 -19.25
CA LEU A 54 -8.55 -15.84 -18.89
C LEU A 54 -7.25 -16.60 -18.55
N GLU A 55 -6.32 -16.68 -19.50
CA GLU A 55 -4.99 -17.30 -19.34
C GLU A 55 -4.00 -16.34 -18.64
N ASN A 56 -4.40 -15.74 -17.52
CA ASN A 56 -3.67 -14.61 -16.91
C ASN A 56 -2.86 -15.01 -15.66
N PHE A 57 -2.20 -16.17 -15.73
CA PHE A 57 -1.40 -16.72 -14.63
C PHE A 57 -0.30 -15.78 -14.17
N SER A 58 0.37 -15.09 -15.10
CA SER A 58 1.48 -14.18 -14.77
C SER A 58 1.02 -12.92 -14.03
N GLU A 59 -0.18 -12.40 -14.30
CA GLU A 59 -0.75 -11.28 -13.55
C GLU A 59 -1.26 -11.75 -12.19
N GLY A 60 -1.89 -12.92 -12.13
CA GLY A 60 -2.30 -13.54 -10.87
C GLY A 60 -1.12 -13.78 -9.93
N GLU A 61 0.01 -14.25 -10.43
CA GLU A 61 1.24 -14.40 -9.64
C GLU A 61 1.71 -13.03 -9.12
N LYS A 62 1.78 -12.01 -9.97
CA LYS A 62 2.18 -10.65 -9.55
C LYS A 62 1.22 -10.04 -8.53
N TYR A 63 -0.07 -10.32 -8.63
CA TYR A 63 -1.09 -9.87 -7.70
C TYR A 63 -0.95 -10.57 -6.33
N ALA A 64 -0.74 -11.89 -6.32
CA ALA A 64 -0.56 -12.68 -5.11
C ALA A 64 0.78 -12.38 -4.42
N GLU A 65 1.84 -12.21 -5.20
CA GLU A 65 3.23 -12.17 -4.77
C GLU A 65 3.92 -10.83 -5.07
N HIS A 66 3.49 -9.77 -4.37
CA HIS A 66 4.17 -8.48 -4.47
C HIS A 66 5.53 -8.49 -3.75
N GLY A 67 6.46 -7.63 -4.17
CA GLY A 67 7.86 -7.64 -3.73
C GLY A 67 8.05 -7.57 -2.20
N LEU A 68 7.23 -6.77 -1.50
CA LEU A 68 7.27 -6.72 -0.04
C LEU A 68 6.84 -8.05 0.60
N ARG A 69 5.81 -8.73 0.09
CA ARG A 69 5.40 -10.05 0.58
C ARG A 69 6.49 -11.10 0.33
N LYS A 70 7.14 -11.08 -0.85
CA LYS A 70 8.30 -11.95 -1.12
C LYS A 70 9.46 -11.68 -0.15
N PHE A 71 9.74 -10.41 0.13
CA PHE A 71 10.81 -9.99 1.02
C PHE A 71 10.59 -10.36 2.49
N VAL A 72 9.35 -10.23 2.98
CA VAL A 72 9.02 -10.48 4.39
C VAL A 72 8.77 -11.96 4.69
N ARG A 73 8.44 -12.79 3.68
CA ARG A 73 8.10 -14.22 3.86
C ARG A 73 9.09 -15.04 4.68
N ASN A 74 10.38 -14.78 4.48
CA ASN A 74 11.46 -15.55 5.11
C ASN A 74 12.09 -14.81 6.30
N ARG A 75 11.46 -13.74 6.79
CA ARG A 75 11.94 -12.96 7.93
C ARG A 75 11.08 -13.25 9.15
N SER A 76 11.69 -13.27 10.33
CA SER A 76 10.96 -13.32 11.58
C SER A 76 10.10 -12.05 11.72
N PRO A 77 8.86 -12.16 12.24
CA PRO A 77 7.97 -11.02 12.43
C PRO A 77 8.45 -10.20 13.64
N GLU A 78 9.51 -9.42 13.45
CA GLU A 78 10.13 -8.60 14.48
C GLU A 78 10.25 -7.15 14.01
N ILE A 79 9.82 -6.21 14.85
CA ILE A 79 9.83 -4.78 14.54
C ILE A 79 11.27 -4.23 14.61
N MET A 80 12.06 -4.70 15.59
CA MET A 80 13.42 -4.23 15.83
C MET A 80 14.34 -5.41 16.18
N PRO A 81 14.78 -6.21 15.18
CA PRO A 81 15.52 -7.44 15.43
C PRO A 81 16.83 -7.22 16.21
N SER A 82 17.51 -6.09 16.01
CA SER A 82 18.73 -5.75 16.76
C SER A 82 18.47 -5.45 18.24
N ILE A 83 17.35 -4.80 18.55
CA ILE A 83 16.96 -4.51 19.94
C ILE A 83 16.44 -5.76 20.60
N ASN A 84 15.63 -6.56 19.90
CA ASN A 84 15.14 -7.83 20.38
C ASN A 84 16.32 -8.75 20.76
N GLY A 85 17.25 -9.01 19.83
CA GLY A 85 18.42 -9.85 20.10
C GLY A 85 19.28 -9.35 21.26
N PHE A 86 19.47 -8.02 21.37
CA PHE A 86 20.19 -7.43 22.50
C PHE A 86 19.60 -7.80 23.88
N PHE A 87 18.26 -7.88 23.98
CA PHE A 87 17.59 -8.20 25.24
C PHE A 87 17.25 -9.69 25.43
N SER A 88 17.15 -10.47 24.35
CA SER A 88 16.72 -11.87 24.40
C SER A 88 17.83 -12.90 24.27
N ASP A 89 18.99 -12.55 23.68
CA ASP A 89 20.04 -13.54 23.43
C ASP A 89 20.80 -13.88 24.74
N PRO A 90 20.84 -15.16 25.16
CA PRO A 90 21.60 -15.57 26.33
C PRO A 90 23.11 -15.44 26.08
N LYS A 91 23.86 -15.07 27.13
CA LYS A 91 25.33 -14.96 27.11
C LYS A 91 26.02 -16.32 27.00
#